data_AF-A0AAV3S8B9-F1
#
_entry.id   AF-A0AAV3S8B9-F1
#
_cell.length_a   1.000
_cell.length_b   1.000
_cell.length_c   1.000
_cell.angle_alpha   90.00
_cell.angle_beta   90.00
_cell.angle_gamma   90.00
#
_symmetry.space_group_name_H-M   'P 1'
#
loop_
_entity.id
_entity.type
_entity.pdbx_description
1 polymer ?
#
loop_
_entity_poly.entity_id
_entity_poly.type
_entity_poly.pdbx_seq_one_letter_code
_entity_poly.pdbx_strand_id
1 'polypeptide(L)'
;MNDARGDDRGQLILIAGIGIAVAFVALALILNSLVFTQYLATKPTADGGDAIAYEHTVADGVRGLVSEANVRDYGAEASISVRGGVDTLATHLARHYGVYGTLANVTVVDIDHGTSIHQPTPRAFTNRANESDWTLFENAAGVRGFRLNVTGASVTNASYAFQATVIADTEPTINVRRSGSEVRIGETCVRETPVVLNFANGTADGTACEGVPNIEMANVKKISIDNGDNATGKYVAVVNDTTVTADGDFYETPDRSPYAVSAVYAATVNAAYVSPDVTYRTDIRVLPDVFGIVTAGDHADDEPDGGDTGDGGTDDVRYGVIPKTGGLVFTDGTASTNLSVVSATGRVARLPPTTAMVIGPQEYDFTGDGYLDVPYTDGSGTIYLANESGSMRLPVSNAEDSSSLLAVGSWNGSAPSIFYAGGSKVHRINPGTGVAHTLFGDEDTDGVSAIAGVGDIDADGEPEFVYLDGSSTISYRETNPSDQETKGEVQGVGGYGVGAPVDFANDSTAAVVPYVDSSGYVSYVNANINSRKLLTDVEAAKVPLTTYDVDRDGELEIVFVRSSDNQLWYVDNVVDSPTPKQFENATGDGIVVDEDTGVA
;
A
#
# COMPACT_ATOMS: atom_id res chain seq x y z
N MET A 1 83.94 7.60 -68.29
CA MET A 1 83.40 8.72 -67.49
C MET A 1 82.56 9.55 -68.45
N ASN A 2 81.22 9.54 -68.46
CA ASN A 2 80.23 9.28 -67.42
C ASN A 2 78.95 8.73 -68.08
N ASP A 3 78.55 7.51 -67.72
CA ASP A 3 77.18 7.01 -67.81
C ASP A 3 76.77 6.68 -66.38
N ALA A 4 75.98 7.54 -65.74
CA ALA A 4 75.25 7.35 -64.47
C ALA A 4 74.86 8.72 -63.93
N ARG A 5 73.60 9.16 -64.16
CA ARG A 5 72.93 10.20 -63.32
C ARG A 5 71.45 10.45 -63.64
N GLY A 6 70.79 9.61 -64.45
CA GLY A 6 69.36 9.76 -64.78
C GLY A 6 68.41 8.79 -64.06
N ASP A 7 68.85 7.57 -63.75
CA ASP A 7 67.95 6.48 -63.33
C ASP A 7 67.67 6.41 -61.81
N ASP A 8 68.53 6.99 -60.97
CA ASP A 8 68.42 6.87 -59.51
C ASP A 8 67.24 7.68 -58.92
N ARG A 9 66.77 8.74 -59.58
CA ARG A 9 65.66 9.58 -59.08
C ARG A 9 64.29 8.92 -59.29
N GLY A 10 64.11 8.19 -60.38
CA GLY A 10 62.89 7.42 -60.63
C GLY A 10 62.75 6.25 -59.67
N GLN A 11 63.85 5.52 -59.41
CA GLN A 11 63.88 4.46 -58.40
C GLN A 11 63.70 5.00 -56.97
N LEU A 12 64.29 6.14 -56.62
CA LEU A 12 64.07 6.76 -55.30
C LEU A 12 62.61 7.17 -55.07
N ILE A 13 61.91 7.67 -56.10
CA ILE A 13 60.48 8.00 -56.00
C ILE A 13 59.63 6.72 -55.89
N LEU A 14 59.98 5.65 -56.63
CA LEU A 14 59.27 4.38 -56.54
C LEU A 14 59.45 3.72 -55.17
N ILE A 15 60.68 3.71 -54.64
CA ILE A 15 60.99 3.15 -53.32
C ILE A 15 60.32 3.97 -52.22
N ALA A 16 60.34 5.31 -52.31
CA ALA A 16 59.62 6.18 -51.38
C ALA A 16 58.09 5.97 -51.46
N GLY A 17 57.54 5.83 -52.67
CA GLY A 17 56.11 5.57 -52.89
C GLY A 17 55.66 4.23 -52.32
N ILE A 18 56.43 3.16 -52.52
CA ILE A 18 56.16 1.83 -51.95
C ILE A 18 56.32 1.87 -50.42
N GLY A 19 57.34 2.56 -49.90
CA GLY A 19 57.53 2.71 -48.45
C GLY A 19 56.34 3.40 -47.78
N ILE A 20 55.81 4.47 -48.40
CA ILE A 20 54.61 5.17 -47.92
C ILE A 20 53.37 4.28 -48.03
N ALA A 21 53.20 3.54 -49.12
CA ALA A 21 52.07 2.62 -49.29
C ALA A 21 52.07 1.51 -48.22
N VAL A 22 53.23 0.91 -47.93
CA VAL A 22 53.37 -0.10 -46.88
C VAL A 22 53.12 0.49 -45.50
N ALA A 23 53.59 1.72 -45.24
CA ALA A 23 53.29 2.42 -43.98
C ALA A 23 51.79 2.67 -43.80
N PHE A 24 51.07 3.05 -44.87
CA PHE A 24 49.61 3.21 -44.81
C PHE A 24 48.87 1.88 -44.61
N VAL A 25 49.31 0.79 -45.24
CA VAL A 25 48.71 -0.54 -45.02
C VAL A 25 48.96 -1.02 -43.58
N ALA A 26 50.18 -0.85 -43.07
CA ALA A 26 50.51 -1.18 -41.68
C ALA A 26 49.71 -0.32 -40.69
N LEU A 27 49.58 0.99 -40.95
CA LEU A 27 48.77 1.89 -40.15
C LEU A 27 47.30 1.49 -40.19
N ALA A 28 46.75 1.15 -41.35
CA ALA A 28 45.37 0.70 -41.49
C ALA A 28 45.13 -0.64 -40.77
N LEU A 29 46.08 -1.57 -40.83
CA LEU A 29 46.00 -2.83 -40.10
C LEU A 29 46.07 -2.61 -38.58
N ILE A 30 46.95 -1.73 -38.12
CA ILE A 30 47.03 -1.36 -36.69
C ILE A 30 45.75 -0.67 -36.27
N LEU A 31 45.23 0.29 -37.04
CA LEU A 31 44.00 1.01 -36.73
C LEU A 31 42.79 0.06 -36.68
N ASN A 32 42.66 -0.81 -37.69
CA ASN A 32 41.60 -1.81 -37.73
C ASN A 32 41.74 -2.83 -36.60
N SER A 33 42.96 -3.20 -36.20
CA SER A 33 43.19 -4.08 -35.06
C SER A 33 42.85 -3.38 -33.75
N LEU A 34 43.21 -2.10 -33.58
CA LEU A 34 42.94 -1.33 -32.36
C LEU A 34 41.45 -1.05 -32.18
N VAL A 35 40.73 -0.79 -33.28
CA VAL A 35 39.27 -0.72 -33.30
C VAL A 35 38.66 -2.08 -32.96
N PHE A 36 39.19 -3.19 -33.49
CA PHE A 36 38.70 -4.53 -33.19
C PHE A 36 38.97 -4.93 -31.72
N THR A 37 40.13 -4.60 -31.16
CA THR A 37 40.47 -4.87 -29.76
C THR A 37 39.67 -3.99 -28.80
N GLN A 38 39.44 -2.72 -29.13
CA GLN A 38 38.53 -1.86 -28.36
C GLN A 38 37.10 -2.39 -28.41
N TYR A 39 36.63 -2.82 -29.59
CA TYR A 39 35.32 -3.44 -29.76
C TYR A 39 35.16 -4.76 -28.98
N LEU A 40 36.22 -5.58 -28.90
CA LEU A 40 36.24 -6.79 -28.06
C LEU A 40 36.36 -6.49 -26.56
N ALA A 41 37.07 -5.43 -26.17
CA ALA A 41 37.25 -5.03 -24.77
C ALA A 41 36.02 -4.31 -24.19
N THR A 42 35.19 -3.70 -25.04
CA THR A 42 33.88 -3.12 -24.66
C THR A 42 32.73 -4.09 -24.83
N LYS A 43 32.97 -5.28 -25.39
CA LYS A 43 31.98 -6.34 -25.30
C LYS A 43 31.92 -6.74 -23.82
N PRO A 44 30.77 -6.60 -23.15
CA PRO A 44 30.59 -7.24 -21.86
C PRO A 44 30.99 -8.70 -22.07
N THR A 45 31.88 -9.22 -21.24
CA THR A 45 31.99 -10.67 -21.14
C THR A 45 30.59 -11.17 -20.77
N ALA A 46 30.16 -12.29 -21.37
CA ALA A 46 28.86 -12.90 -21.08
C ALA A 46 28.85 -13.49 -19.67
N ASP A 47 29.07 -12.64 -18.67
CA ASP A 47 28.97 -12.97 -17.28
C ASP A 47 27.50 -12.73 -16.92
N GLY A 48 26.83 -13.75 -16.37
CA GLY A 48 25.41 -13.68 -16.01
C GLY A 48 25.08 -12.63 -14.93
N GLY A 49 26.03 -11.76 -14.55
CA GLY A 49 25.88 -10.73 -13.53
C GLY A 49 24.71 -9.78 -13.81
N ASP A 50 24.46 -9.39 -15.06
CA ASP A 50 23.32 -8.53 -15.39
C ASP A 50 21.97 -9.24 -15.22
N ALA A 51 21.92 -10.54 -15.50
CA ALA A 51 20.72 -11.36 -15.29
C ALA A 51 20.46 -11.61 -13.79
N ILE A 52 21.53 -11.77 -13.00
CA ILE A 52 21.46 -11.88 -11.54
C ILE A 52 21.01 -10.54 -10.94
N ALA A 53 21.58 -9.42 -11.37
CA ALA A 53 21.16 -8.09 -10.93
C ALA A 53 19.69 -7.80 -11.27
N TYR A 54 19.24 -8.24 -12.45
CA TYR A 54 17.83 -8.21 -12.83
C TYR A 54 16.97 -9.07 -11.89
N GLU A 55 17.37 -10.31 -11.60
CA GLU A 55 16.66 -11.19 -10.66
C GLU A 55 16.51 -10.54 -9.28
N HIS A 56 17.58 -9.96 -8.73
CA HIS A 56 17.53 -9.22 -7.47
C HIS A 56 16.57 -8.03 -7.54
N THR A 57 16.62 -7.24 -8.62
CA THR A 57 15.73 -6.10 -8.83
C THR A 57 14.27 -6.53 -8.85
N VAL A 58 13.96 -7.66 -9.51
CA VAL A 58 12.62 -8.23 -9.53
C VAL A 58 12.22 -8.71 -8.13
N ALA A 59 13.08 -9.50 -7.47
CA ALA A 59 12.79 -10.03 -6.14
C ALA A 59 12.52 -8.90 -5.12
N ASP A 60 13.32 -7.84 -5.14
CA ASP A 60 13.19 -6.69 -4.24
C ASP A 60 11.98 -5.83 -4.56
N GLY A 61 11.72 -5.56 -5.84
CA GLY A 61 10.55 -4.80 -6.29
C GLY A 61 9.25 -5.51 -5.93
N VAL A 62 9.15 -6.81 -6.22
CA VAL A 62 8.00 -7.64 -5.86
C VAL A 62 7.87 -7.72 -4.34
N ARG A 63 8.96 -7.85 -3.58
CA ARG A 63 8.91 -7.89 -2.12
C ARG A 63 8.26 -6.64 -1.55
N GLY A 64 8.67 -5.47 -2.04
CA GLY A 64 8.06 -4.19 -1.69
C GLY A 64 6.57 -4.15 -2.01
N LEU A 65 6.17 -4.64 -3.19
CA LEU A 65 4.75 -4.70 -3.60
C LEU A 65 3.91 -5.60 -2.71
N VAL A 66 4.38 -6.81 -2.38
CA VAL A 66 3.65 -7.73 -1.49
C VAL A 66 3.56 -7.15 -0.08
N SER A 67 4.65 -6.56 0.44
CA SER A 67 4.62 -5.88 1.73
C SER A 67 3.59 -4.77 1.73
N GLU A 68 3.56 -3.94 0.69
CA GLU A 68 2.65 -2.80 0.59
C GLU A 68 1.18 -3.22 0.45
N ALA A 69 0.90 -4.24 -0.38
CA ALA A 69 -0.45 -4.79 -0.52
C ALA A 69 -0.96 -5.32 0.83
N ASN A 70 -0.11 -6.03 1.58
CA ASN A 70 -0.45 -6.49 2.93
C ASN A 70 -0.62 -5.35 3.96
N VAL A 71 -0.18 -4.12 3.65
CA VAL A 71 -0.43 -2.91 4.49
C VAL A 71 -1.79 -2.35 4.27
N ARG A 72 -2.21 -2.29 3.01
CA ARG A 72 -3.36 -1.49 2.60
C ARG A 72 -4.60 -2.31 2.39
N ASP A 73 -4.40 -3.49 1.86
CA ASP A 73 -5.45 -4.28 1.25
C ASP A 73 -5.65 -5.56 2.04
N TYR A 74 -6.87 -6.09 1.99
CA TYR A 74 -7.25 -7.33 2.64
C TYR A 74 -8.03 -8.20 1.67
N GLY A 75 -8.21 -9.46 2.02
CA GLY A 75 -9.04 -10.36 1.20
C GLY A 75 -8.46 -10.57 -0.20
N ALA A 76 -9.31 -10.43 -1.22
CA ALA A 76 -8.92 -10.55 -2.62
C ALA A 76 -8.08 -9.35 -3.11
N GLU A 77 -8.32 -8.16 -2.57
CA GLU A 77 -7.69 -6.90 -2.99
C GLU A 77 -6.16 -6.94 -2.87
N ALA A 78 -5.62 -7.55 -1.82
CA ALA A 78 -4.18 -7.70 -1.65
C ALA A 78 -3.52 -8.45 -2.82
N SER A 79 -4.23 -9.43 -3.40
CA SER A 79 -3.73 -10.18 -4.54
C SER A 79 -3.84 -9.40 -5.84
N ILE A 80 -4.91 -8.63 -6.02
CA ILE A 80 -5.12 -7.73 -7.15
C ILE A 80 -4.02 -6.66 -7.16
N SER A 81 -3.76 -6.02 -6.03
CA SER A 81 -2.69 -5.03 -5.86
C SER A 81 -1.31 -5.59 -6.18
N VAL A 82 -1.00 -6.82 -5.74
CA VAL A 82 0.27 -7.48 -6.12
C VAL A 82 0.35 -7.72 -7.62
N ARG A 83 -0.71 -8.23 -8.26
CA ARG A 83 -0.72 -8.47 -9.71
C ARG A 83 -0.54 -7.18 -10.50
N GLY A 84 -1.36 -6.17 -10.21
CA GLY A 84 -1.28 -4.86 -10.85
C GLY A 84 0.09 -4.21 -10.65
N GLY A 85 0.62 -4.25 -9.43
CA GLY A 85 1.96 -3.73 -9.13
C GLY A 85 3.08 -4.44 -9.91
N VAL A 86 2.99 -5.76 -10.09
CA VAL A 86 3.95 -6.54 -10.87
C VAL A 86 3.89 -6.17 -12.35
N ASP A 87 2.71 -5.91 -12.90
CA ASP A 87 2.57 -5.48 -14.29
C ASP A 87 3.18 -4.08 -14.51
N THR A 88 3.02 -3.17 -13.54
CA THR A 88 3.68 -1.87 -13.54
C THR A 88 5.19 -2.02 -13.48
N LEU A 89 5.70 -2.87 -12.57
CA LEU A 89 7.12 -3.17 -12.44
C LEU A 89 7.68 -3.77 -13.75
N ALA A 90 6.97 -4.72 -14.36
CA ALA A 90 7.34 -5.34 -15.63
C ALA A 90 7.46 -4.29 -16.75
N THR A 91 6.52 -3.35 -16.84
CA THR A 91 6.54 -2.26 -17.80
C THR A 91 7.74 -1.33 -17.61
N HIS A 92 8.08 -0.98 -16.37
CA HIS A 92 9.24 -0.15 -16.06
C HIS A 92 10.56 -0.86 -16.40
N LEU A 93 10.67 -2.14 -16.05
CA LEU A 93 11.85 -2.94 -16.36
C LEU A 93 12.01 -3.15 -17.87
N ALA A 94 10.94 -3.47 -18.59
CA ALA A 94 10.96 -3.61 -20.04
C ALA A 94 11.46 -2.33 -20.74
N ARG A 95 11.02 -1.15 -20.28
CA ARG A 95 11.52 0.14 -20.80
C ARG A 95 12.99 0.38 -20.45
N HIS A 96 13.38 0.14 -19.19
CA HIS A 96 14.74 0.37 -18.72
C HIS A 96 15.76 -0.51 -19.45
N TYR A 97 15.52 -1.82 -19.49
CA TYR A 97 16.41 -2.78 -20.14
C TYR A 97 16.31 -2.74 -21.67
N GLY A 98 15.14 -2.35 -22.21
CA GLY A 98 14.93 -2.19 -23.65
C GLY A 98 15.86 -1.14 -24.29
N VAL A 99 16.21 -0.07 -23.55
CA VAL A 99 17.20 0.94 -24.00
C VAL A 99 18.56 0.32 -24.29
N TYR A 100 18.91 -0.77 -23.60
CA TYR A 100 20.15 -1.50 -23.75
C TYR A 100 20.03 -2.73 -24.68
N GLY A 101 18.93 -2.83 -25.43
CA GLY A 101 18.70 -3.95 -26.36
C GLY A 101 18.39 -5.28 -25.67
N THR A 102 17.92 -5.24 -24.43
CA THR A 102 17.55 -6.41 -23.63
C THR A 102 16.03 -6.47 -23.49
N LEU A 103 15.45 -7.65 -23.69
CA LEU A 103 14.04 -7.91 -23.43
C LEU A 103 13.89 -8.45 -22.00
N ALA A 104 13.28 -7.65 -21.14
CA ALA A 104 12.94 -8.01 -19.76
C ALA A 104 11.42 -8.15 -19.61
N ASN A 105 10.96 -9.15 -18.86
CA ASN A 105 9.56 -9.33 -18.52
C ASN A 105 9.40 -10.01 -17.17
N VAL A 106 8.38 -9.62 -16.41
CA VAL A 106 8.01 -10.25 -15.14
C VAL A 106 6.52 -10.56 -15.20
N THR A 107 6.12 -11.74 -14.75
CA THR A 107 4.70 -12.12 -14.68
C THR A 107 4.43 -12.87 -13.39
N VAL A 108 3.26 -12.67 -12.78
CA VAL A 108 2.84 -13.45 -11.61
C VAL A 108 2.48 -14.86 -12.05
N VAL A 109 3.11 -15.86 -11.41
CA VAL A 109 2.83 -17.29 -11.59
C VAL A 109 1.83 -17.77 -10.56
N ASP A 110 2.03 -17.37 -9.29
CA ASP A 110 1.24 -17.85 -8.18
C ASP A 110 1.23 -16.85 -7.02
N ILE A 111 0.16 -16.88 -6.21
CA ILE A 111 0.04 -16.09 -4.98
C ILE A 111 -0.41 -17.05 -3.88
N ASP A 112 0.47 -17.29 -2.91
CA ASP A 112 0.15 -18.04 -1.70
C ASP A 112 -0.59 -17.10 -0.73
N HIS A 113 -1.84 -17.42 -0.42
CA HIS A 113 -2.63 -16.69 0.56
C HIS A 113 -2.32 -17.16 1.99
N GLY A 114 -2.50 -16.26 2.96
CA GLY A 114 -2.38 -16.53 4.38
C GLY A 114 -3.18 -15.53 5.20
N THR A 115 -2.85 -15.42 6.48
CA THR A 115 -3.51 -14.50 7.40
C THR A 115 -2.48 -13.62 8.11
N SER A 116 -2.74 -12.32 8.12
CA SER A 116 -1.99 -11.32 8.87
C SER A 116 -2.72 -11.04 10.18
N ILE A 117 -2.04 -11.25 11.30
CA ILE A 117 -2.60 -11.17 12.65
C ILE A 117 -1.93 -10.02 13.38
N HIS A 118 -2.72 -9.16 14.00
CA HIS A 118 -2.25 -7.89 14.56
C HIS A 118 -2.84 -7.56 15.91
N GLN A 119 -1.99 -6.92 16.72
CA GLN A 119 -2.39 -6.06 17.82
C GLN A 119 -1.65 -4.73 17.64
N PRO A 120 -2.22 -3.76 16.90
CA PRO A 120 -1.49 -2.55 16.48
C PRO A 120 -1.35 -1.50 17.58
N THR A 121 -2.25 -1.54 18.57
CA THR A 121 -2.29 -0.60 19.69
C THR A 121 -1.76 -1.27 20.96
N PRO A 122 -0.98 -0.59 21.81
CA PRO A 122 -0.50 -1.18 23.05
C PRO A 122 -1.67 -1.54 23.97
N ARG A 123 -1.89 -2.84 24.18
CA ARG A 123 -2.87 -3.37 25.14
C ARG A 123 -2.34 -4.66 25.78
N ALA A 124 -3.08 -5.19 26.75
CA ALA A 124 -2.84 -6.55 27.25
C ALA A 124 -2.92 -7.54 26.08
N PHE A 125 -2.03 -8.55 26.09
CA PHE A 125 -1.97 -9.60 25.07
C PHE A 125 -3.08 -10.63 25.26
N THR A 126 -4.32 -10.18 25.18
CA THR A 126 -5.54 -10.99 25.36
C THR A 126 -6.30 -11.09 24.04
N ASN A 127 -7.04 -12.19 23.82
CA ASN A 127 -7.88 -12.36 22.64
C ASN A 127 -9.08 -11.37 22.63
N ARG A 128 -9.93 -11.48 21.60
CA ARG A 128 -11.19 -10.74 21.47
C ARG A 128 -12.11 -10.89 22.70
N ALA A 129 -12.16 -12.08 23.30
CA ALA A 129 -12.96 -12.37 24.48
C ALA A 129 -12.32 -11.88 25.81
N ASN A 130 -11.14 -11.27 25.76
CA ASN A 130 -10.31 -10.84 26.90
C ASN A 130 -9.73 -11.99 27.74
N GLU A 131 -9.55 -13.17 27.16
CA GLU A 131 -8.84 -14.28 27.77
C GLU A 131 -7.33 -14.03 27.71
N SER A 132 -6.64 -14.26 28.84
CA SER A 132 -5.20 -14.05 29.00
C SER A 132 -4.36 -15.25 28.59
N ASP A 133 -4.97 -16.42 28.56
CA ASP A 133 -4.35 -17.69 28.19
C ASP A 133 -5.06 -18.18 26.94
N TRP A 134 -4.42 -18.08 25.78
CA TRP A 134 -5.05 -18.32 24.49
C TRP A 134 -4.03 -18.69 23.41
N THR A 135 -4.52 -19.22 22.29
CA THR A 135 -3.68 -19.62 21.16
C THR A 135 -3.81 -18.59 20.05
N LEU A 136 -2.69 -17.95 19.68
CA LEU A 136 -2.68 -16.96 18.60
C LEU A 136 -2.99 -17.60 17.24
N PHE A 137 -2.50 -18.81 17.02
CA PHE A 137 -2.89 -19.69 15.91
C PHE A 137 -2.31 -21.08 16.17
N GLU A 138 -2.87 -22.08 15.51
CA GLU A 138 -2.33 -23.44 15.50
C GLU A 138 -2.49 -24.12 14.14
N ASN A 139 -1.76 -25.21 13.93
CA ASN A 139 -1.74 -26.00 12.69
C ASN A 139 -1.27 -25.24 11.43
N ALA A 140 -0.57 -24.13 11.59
CA ALA A 140 -0.08 -23.33 10.47
C ALA A 140 0.91 -24.11 9.57
N ALA A 141 0.86 -23.88 8.26
CA ALA A 141 1.85 -24.45 7.36
C ALA A 141 3.24 -23.78 7.48
N GLY A 142 3.31 -22.61 8.12
CA GLY A 142 4.51 -21.87 8.44
C GLY A 142 4.19 -20.41 8.75
N VAL A 143 5.16 -19.64 9.21
CA VAL A 143 5.02 -18.22 9.55
C VAL A 143 6.11 -17.44 8.79
N ARG A 144 5.81 -16.25 8.26
CA ARG A 144 6.85 -15.39 7.65
C ARG A 144 7.62 -14.60 8.68
N GLY A 145 6.94 -14.22 9.75
CA GLY A 145 7.58 -13.56 10.87
C GLY A 145 6.62 -13.41 12.04
N PHE A 146 7.21 -13.27 13.22
CA PHE A 146 6.51 -12.90 14.44
C PHE A 146 7.36 -11.85 15.17
N ARG A 147 6.78 -10.68 15.43
CA ARG A 147 7.39 -9.65 16.27
C ARG A 147 6.48 -9.28 17.41
N LEU A 148 7.09 -9.05 18.56
CA LEU A 148 6.40 -8.64 19.79
C LEU A 148 7.02 -7.33 20.30
N ASN A 149 6.24 -6.26 20.34
CA ASN A 149 6.59 -5.04 21.08
C ASN A 149 6.14 -5.18 22.51
N VAL A 150 7.05 -5.18 23.47
CA VAL A 150 6.67 -5.09 24.89
C VAL A 150 6.85 -3.66 25.36
N THR A 151 5.73 -3.00 25.65
CA THR A 151 5.68 -1.63 26.19
C THR A 151 5.66 -1.58 27.71
N GLY A 152 5.33 -2.69 28.36
CA GLY A 152 5.33 -2.80 29.81
C GLY A 152 5.11 -4.22 30.30
N ALA A 153 5.56 -4.48 31.53
CA ALA A 153 5.25 -5.70 32.29
C ALA A 153 4.86 -5.33 33.72
N SER A 154 3.88 -6.04 34.28
CA SER A 154 3.30 -5.72 35.60
C SER A 154 3.94 -6.53 36.73
N VAL A 155 4.40 -7.75 36.46
CA VAL A 155 4.85 -8.71 37.48
C VAL A 155 6.36 -8.90 37.52
N THR A 156 6.93 -9.13 38.71
CA THR A 156 8.36 -9.43 38.88
C THR A 156 8.65 -10.93 38.99
N ASN A 157 7.64 -11.75 39.30
CA ASN A 157 7.74 -13.18 39.50
C ASN A 157 7.67 -13.92 38.16
N ALA A 158 8.63 -14.83 37.92
CA ALA A 158 8.70 -15.63 36.70
C ALA A 158 7.48 -16.57 36.52
N SER A 159 6.87 -17.06 37.60
CA SER A 159 5.75 -18.00 37.50
C SER A 159 4.45 -17.39 36.97
N TYR A 160 4.33 -16.06 37.02
CA TYR A 160 3.16 -15.31 36.54
C TYR A 160 3.54 -14.36 35.40
N ALA A 161 4.78 -14.44 34.92
CA ALA A 161 5.27 -13.62 33.82
C ALA A 161 4.42 -13.85 32.57
N PHE A 162 4.30 -12.81 31.74
CA PHE A 162 3.82 -13.00 30.38
C PHE A 162 4.70 -14.05 29.69
N GLN A 163 4.07 -15.03 29.06
CA GLN A 163 4.77 -16.06 28.29
C GLN A 163 4.23 -16.10 26.88
N ALA A 164 5.13 -16.23 25.92
CA ALA A 164 4.78 -16.63 24.57
C ALA A 164 5.53 -17.92 24.26
N THR A 165 4.79 -18.97 23.91
CA THR A 165 5.33 -20.25 23.51
C THR A 165 5.19 -20.38 22.00
N VAL A 166 6.33 -20.56 21.33
CA VAL A 166 6.37 -20.72 19.87
C VAL A 166 6.67 -22.19 19.60
N ILE A 167 5.78 -22.89 18.91
CA ILE A 167 5.95 -24.30 18.57
C ILE A 167 6.36 -24.39 17.10
N ALA A 168 7.59 -24.83 16.87
CA ALA A 168 8.13 -25.22 15.57
C ALA A 168 8.59 -26.69 15.65
N ASP A 169 9.89 -26.97 15.42
CA ASP A 169 10.50 -28.29 15.71
C ASP A 169 10.86 -28.49 17.19
N THR A 170 10.97 -27.37 17.90
CA THR A 170 11.14 -27.29 19.36
C THR A 170 10.02 -26.42 19.93
N GLU A 171 9.80 -26.48 21.23
CA GLU A 171 8.81 -25.67 21.96
C GLU A 171 9.52 -24.63 22.86
N PRO A 172 10.19 -23.61 22.29
CA PRO A 172 10.73 -22.53 23.11
C PRO A 172 9.62 -21.67 23.71
N THR A 173 9.76 -21.41 25.01
CA THR A 173 8.94 -20.46 25.76
C THR A 173 9.78 -19.25 26.12
N ILE A 174 9.29 -18.06 25.76
CA ILE A 174 9.85 -16.82 26.28
C ILE A 174 9.08 -16.37 27.51
N ASN A 175 9.78 -15.77 28.47
CA ASN A 175 9.18 -15.19 29.66
C ASN A 175 9.55 -13.71 29.74
N VAL A 176 8.56 -12.83 29.81
CA VAL A 176 8.79 -11.39 29.98
C VAL A 176 8.23 -10.94 31.32
N ARG A 177 9.10 -10.35 32.14
CA ARG A 177 8.74 -9.88 33.49
C ARG A 177 9.38 -8.55 33.81
N ARG A 178 8.76 -7.80 34.71
CA ARG A 178 9.25 -6.53 35.23
C ARG A 178 10.58 -6.70 35.97
N SER A 179 11.52 -5.81 35.70
CA SER A 179 12.81 -5.69 36.37
C SER A 179 13.09 -4.23 36.70
N GLY A 180 12.54 -3.72 37.82
CA GLY A 180 12.64 -2.29 38.15
C GLY A 180 11.75 -1.43 37.24
N SER A 181 12.38 -0.54 36.46
CA SER A 181 11.76 0.23 35.36
C SER A 181 11.90 -0.44 33.98
N GLU A 182 12.66 -1.52 33.89
CA GLU A 182 12.94 -2.28 32.67
C GLU A 182 12.10 -3.56 32.60
N VAL A 183 12.21 -4.29 31.49
CA VAL A 183 11.75 -5.66 31.35
C VAL A 183 12.93 -6.62 31.25
N ARG A 184 12.74 -7.82 31.82
CA ARG A 184 13.63 -8.96 31.65
C ARG A 184 12.96 -9.98 30.75
N ILE A 185 13.70 -10.43 29.73
CA ILE A 185 13.32 -11.42 28.74
C ILE A 185 14.18 -12.67 28.98
N GLY A 186 13.54 -13.79 29.29
CA GLY A 186 14.24 -15.01 29.71
C GLY A 186 15.02 -14.82 31.02
N GLU A 187 16.17 -15.48 31.14
CA GLU A 187 16.98 -15.43 32.36
C GLU A 187 17.93 -14.23 32.42
N THR A 188 18.57 -13.90 31.30
CA THR A 188 19.76 -13.02 31.26
C THR A 188 19.52 -11.67 30.58
N CYS A 189 18.54 -11.57 29.68
CA CYS A 189 18.35 -10.38 28.84
C CYS A 189 17.48 -9.34 29.55
N VAL A 190 17.99 -8.12 29.73
CA VAL A 190 17.27 -6.98 30.33
C VAL A 190 17.29 -5.81 29.35
N ARG A 191 16.15 -5.15 29.17
CA ARG A 191 15.95 -4.06 28.21
C ARG A 191 15.00 -3.00 28.78
N GLU A 192 15.26 -1.74 28.43
CA GLU A 192 14.29 -0.67 28.63
C GLU A 192 13.06 -0.92 27.74
N THR A 193 11.88 -0.47 28.18
CA THR A 193 10.66 -0.52 27.36
C THR A 193 10.45 0.81 26.65
N PRO A 194 9.90 0.84 25.43
CA PRO A 194 9.46 -0.32 24.64
C PRO A 194 10.64 -1.14 24.10
N VAL A 195 10.46 -2.47 23.98
CA VAL A 195 11.45 -3.38 23.39
C VAL A 195 10.81 -4.24 22.31
N VAL A 196 11.50 -4.38 21.17
CA VAL A 196 11.09 -5.20 20.03
C VAL A 196 11.74 -6.57 20.08
N LEU A 197 10.96 -7.63 20.28
CA LEU A 197 11.45 -9.00 20.18
C LEU A 197 11.24 -9.51 18.75
N ASN A 198 12.32 -9.96 18.12
CA ASN A 198 12.29 -10.57 16.79
C ASN A 198 12.78 -12.03 16.87
N PHE A 199 11.84 -12.96 16.70
CA PHE A 199 12.08 -14.40 16.82
C PHE A 199 12.76 -15.00 15.59
N ALA A 200 12.67 -14.34 14.42
CA ALA A 200 13.38 -14.77 13.23
C ALA A 200 14.91 -14.57 13.36
N ASN A 201 15.31 -13.57 14.15
CA ASN A 201 16.73 -13.21 14.32
C ASN A 201 17.26 -13.50 15.75
N GLY A 202 16.40 -13.84 16.71
CA GLY A 202 16.79 -14.02 18.11
C GLY A 202 17.27 -12.72 18.78
N THR A 203 16.63 -11.59 18.45
CA THR A 203 17.08 -10.26 18.88
C THR A 203 16.04 -9.51 19.70
N ALA A 204 16.53 -8.58 20.53
CA ALA A 204 15.77 -7.54 21.20
C ALA A 204 16.34 -6.18 20.77
N ASP A 205 15.52 -5.34 20.13
CA ASP A 205 15.92 -4.07 19.48
C ASP A 205 17.09 -4.24 18.50
N GLY A 206 17.00 -5.26 17.64
CA GLY A 206 18.03 -5.58 16.65
C GLY A 206 19.32 -6.21 17.22
N THR A 207 19.51 -6.17 18.54
CA THR A 207 20.69 -6.76 19.20
C THR A 207 20.38 -8.16 19.70
N ALA A 208 21.32 -9.11 19.52
CA ALA A 208 21.19 -10.48 20.01
C ALA A 208 20.76 -10.52 21.50
N CYS A 209 19.75 -11.33 21.80
CA CYS A 209 19.18 -11.47 23.13
C CYS A 209 18.95 -12.96 23.40
N GLU A 210 19.73 -13.53 24.32
CA GLU A 210 19.67 -14.96 24.66
C GLU A 210 18.27 -15.42 25.12
N GLY A 211 17.47 -14.48 25.66
CA GLY A 211 16.09 -14.74 26.05
C GLY A 211 15.10 -14.83 24.87
N VAL A 212 15.52 -14.50 23.64
CA VAL A 212 14.70 -14.61 22.42
C VAL A 212 15.31 -15.71 21.54
N PRO A 213 14.62 -16.85 21.35
CA PRO A 213 15.14 -17.92 20.50
C PRO A 213 15.21 -17.46 19.04
N ASN A 214 16.27 -17.87 18.34
CA ASN A 214 16.34 -17.78 16.89
C ASN A 214 15.62 -19.00 16.30
N ILE A 215 14.47 -18.78 15.67
CA ILE A 215 13.58 -19.82 15.16
C ILE A 215 13.42 -19.68 13.65
N GLU A 216 13.50 -20.81 12.94
CA GLU A 216 13.12 -20.87 11.53
C GLU A 216 11.59 -20.71 11.41
N MET A 217 11.14 -19.48 11.11
CA MET A 217 9.72 -19.11 11.09
C MET A 217 8.88 -20.00 10.15
N ALA A 218 9.47 -20.49 9.06
CA ALA A 218 8.81 -21.38 8.11
C ALA A 218 8.34 -22.70 8.74
N ASN A 219 8.95 -23.13 9.85
CA ASN A 219 8.60 -24.37 10.55
C ASN A 219 7.61 -24.15 11.71
N VAL A 220 7.29 -22.89 12.06
CA VAL A 220 6.37 -22.58 13.15
C VAL A 220 4.96 -23.06 12.81
N LYS A 221 4.36 -23.81 13.74
CA LYS A 221 3.03 -24.43 13.63
C LYS A 221 2.01 -23.81 14.57
N LYS A 222 2.46 -23.29 15.71
CA LYS A 222 1.59 -22.72 16.74
C LYS A 222 2.30 -21.64 17.52
N ILE A 223 1.56 -20.61 17.93
CA ILE A 223 1.98 -19.66 18.95
C ILE A 223 0.88 -19.59 20.01
N SER A 224 1.22 -19.75 21.28
CA SER A 224 0.31 -19.54 22.40
C SER A 224 0.82 -18.46 23.33
N ILE A 225 -0.11 -17.75 23.95
CA ILE A 225 0.14 -16.71 24.94
C ILE A 225 -0.43 -17.18 26.27
N ASP A 226 0.37 -17.09 27.32
CA ASP A 226 -0.05 -17.35 28.70
C ASP A 226 0.21 -16.11 29.56
N ASN A 227 -0.71 -15.80 30.47
CA ASN A 227 -0.66 -14.61 31.32
C ASN A 227 -0.56 -13.31 30.49
N GLY A 228 -1.31 -13.23 29.40
CA GLY A 228 -1.34 -12.10 28.47
C GLY A 228 -1.66 -10.74 29.10
N ASP A 229 -2.35 -10.73 30.24
CA ASP A 229 -2.70 -9.55 31.03
C ASP A 229 -1.55 -9.01 31.89
N ASN A 230 -0.45 -9.76 32.05
CA ASN A 230 0.72 -9.36 32.81
C ASN A 230 1.79 -8.61 32.02
N ALA A 231 1.57 -8.39 30.72
CA ALA A 231 2.34 -7.50 29.87
C ALA A 231 1.44 -6.72 28.92
N THR A 232 1.90 -5.56 28.47
CA THR A 232 1.20 -4.74 27.48
C THR A 232 2.10 -4.50 26.28
N GLY A 233 1.51 -4.45 25.09
CA GLY A 233 2.31 -4.28 23.91
C GLY A 233 1.57 -4.47 22.60
N LYS A 234 2.34 -4.75 21.55
CA LYS A 234 1.86 -4.94 20.17
C LYS A 234 2.44 -6.21 19.61
N TYR A 235 1.80 -6.81 18.63
CA TYR A 235 2.42 -7.87 17.85
C TYR A 235 1.92 -7.85 16.41
N VAL A 236 2.69 -8.50 15.55
CA VAL A 236 2.31 -8.82 14.17
C VAL A 236 2.83 -10.21 13.81
N ALA A 237 2.02 -10.98 13.10
CA ALA A 237 2.39 -12.25 12.50
C ALA A 237 1.75 -12.41 11.12
N VAL A 238 2.47 -13.00 10.15
CA VAL A 238 1.87 -13.42 8.88
C VAL A 238 2.02 -14.94 8.76
N VAL A 239 0.87 -15.61 8.74
CA VAL A 239 0.72 -17.06 8.89
C VAL A 239 0.28 -17.68 7.57
N ASN A 240 0.88 -18.81 7.20
CA ASN A 240 0.46 -19.63 6.08
C ASN A 240 -0.72 -20.52 6.47
N ASP A 241 -1.85 -19.88 6.76
CA ASP A 241 -3.11 -20.51 7.08
C ASP A 241 -4.20 -19.48 6.87
N THR A 242 -5.23 -19.82 6.10
CA THR A 242 -6.36 -18.94 5.80
C THR A 242 -7.54 -19.17 6.74
N THR A 243 -7.45 -20.13 7.66
CA THR A 243 -8.55 -20.50 8.57
C THR A 243 -8.52 -19.77 9.91
N VAL A 244 -7.42 -19.07 10.20
CA VAL A 244 -7.23 -18.31 11.46
C VAL A 244 -8.32 -17.26 11.68
N THR A 245 -8.85 -16.66 10.62
CA THR A 245 -9.91 -15.65 10.73
C THR A 245 -11.22 -16.20 11.29
N ALA A 246 -11.44 -17.53 11.24
CA ALA A 246 -12.66 -18.18 11.71
C ALA A 246 -12.64 -18.62 13.20
N ASP A 247 -11.54 -18.37 13.93
CA ASP A 247 -11.33 -18.90 15.30
C ASP A 247 -12.08 -18.11 16.40
N GLY A 248 -12.71 -16.98 16.07
CA GLY A 248 -13.45 -16.14 17.03
C GLY A 248 -12.57 -15.40 18.07
N ASP A 249 -11.28 -15.75 18.16
CA ASP A 249 -10.26 -15.08 18.97
C ASP A 249 -9.87 -13.70 18.44
N PHE A 250 -10.21 -13.41 17.19
CA PHE A 250 -9.88 -12.17 16.49
C PHE A 250 -11.12 -11.42 16.03
N TYR A 251 -10.95 -10.12 15.80
CA TYR A 251 -11.82 -9.38 14.87
C TYR A 251 -11.39 -9.68 13.42
N GLU A 252 -12.34 -9.69 12.49
CA GLU A 252 -12.08 -9.96 11.07
C GLU A 252 -11.72 -8.69 10.27
N THR A 253 -11.71 -7.55 10.97
CA THR A 253 -11.50 -6.21 10.43
C THR A 253 -10.47 -5.44 11.29
N PRO A 254 -9.71 -4.50 10.71
CA PRO A 254 -8.62 -3.80 11.39
C PRO A 254 -9.06 -2.66 12.34
N ASP A 255 -10.36 -2.39 12.42
CA ASP A 255 -10.98 -1.34 13.28
C ASP A 255 -10.85 -1.63 14.78
N ARG A 256 -10.75 -2.91 15.13
CA ARG A 256 -10.63 -3.43 16.50
C ARG A 256 -9.42 -4.32 16.64
N SER A 257 -8.92 -4.42 17.86
CA SER A 257 -7.70 -5.17 18.19
C SER A 257 -8.01 -6.23 19.24
N PRO A 258 -7.43 -7.44 19.20
CA PRO A 258 -6.61 -7.95 18.11
C PRO A 258 -7.45 -8.40 16.91
N TYR A 259 -6.90 -8.30 15.68
CA TYR A 259 -7.59 -8.74 14.47
C TYR A 259 -6.73 -9.66 13.62
N ALA A 260 -7.39 -10.40 12.75
CA ALA A 260 -6.81 -11.30 11.77
C ALA A 260 -7.50 -11.08 10.43
N VAL A 261 -6.71 -10.81 9.38
CA VAL A 261 -7.20 -10.45 8.05
C VAL A 261 -6.44 -11.24 7.00
N SER A 262 -7.08 -11.56 5.87
CA SER A 262 -6.42 -12.23 4.75
C SER A 262 -5.24 -11.38 4.23
N ALA A 263 -4.14 -12.04 3.89
CA ALA A 263 -2.93 -11.42 3.38
C ALA A 263 -2.21 -12.35 2.38
N VAL A 264 -1.28 -11.78 1.62
CA VAL A 264 -0.39 -12.55 0.76
C VAL A 264 0.78 -13.09 1.59
N TYR A 265 0.88 -14.41 1.71
CA TYR A 265 1.96 -15.11 2.40
C TYR A 265 3.24 -15.21 1.55
N ALA A 266 3.09 -15.35 0.23
CA ALA A 266 4.17 -15.28 -0.75
C ALA A 266 3.62 -15.04 -2.15
N ALA A 267 4.43 -14.47 -3.04
CA ALA A 267 4.14 -14.37 -4.46
C ALA A 267 5.25 -15.06 -5.26
N THR A 268 4.89 -15.87 -6.24
CA THR A 268 5.85 -16.46 -7.18
C THR A 268 5.72 -15.75 -8.51
N VAL A 269 6.83 -15.21 -9.03
CA VAL A 269 6.87 -14.52 -10.33
C VAL A 269 7.84 -15.21 -11.28
N ASN A 270 7.50 -15.28 -12.56
CA ASN A 270 8.43 -15.68 -13.61
C ASN A 270 9.17 -14.44 -14.11
N ALA A 271 10.48 -14.42 -13.95
CA ALA A 271 11.37 -13.38 -14.45
C ALA A 271 12.08 -13.86 -15.71
N ALA A 272 11.94 -13.12 -16.81
CA ALA A 272 12.57 -13.42 -18.08
C ALA A 272 13.49 -12.27 -18.52
N TYR A 273 14.75 -12.61 -18.79
CA TYR A 273 15.79 -11.69 -19.25
C TYR A 273 16.44 -12.27 -20.51
N VAL A 274 16.32 -11.57 -21.64
CA VAL A 274 16.86 -12.00 -22.93
C VAL A 274 17.70 -10.88 -23.54
N SER A 275 19.01 -11.08 -23.58
CA SER A 275 19.98 -10.23 -24.26
C SER A 275 20.64 -10.99 -25.43
N PRO A 276 21.47 -10.33 -26.27
CA PRO A 276 22.16 -11.00 -27.37
C PRO A 276 23.08 -12.15 -26.94
N ASP A 277 23.61 -12.09 -25.70
CA ASP A 277 24.61 -13.03 -25.20
C ASP A 277 24.06 -13.96 -24.09
N VAL A 278 22.94 -13.62 -23.44
CA VAL A 278 22.34 -14.39 -22.32
C VAL A 278 20.83 -14.52 -22.47
N THR A 279 20.29 -15.72 -22.24
CA THR A 279 18.86 -15.95 -22.02
C THR A 279 18.68 -16.59 -20.66
N TYR A 280 17.97 -15.89 -19.78
CA TYR A 280 17.70 -16.30 -18.41
C TYR A 280 16.19 -16.27 -18.17
N ARG A 281 15.66 -17.34 -17.57
CA ARG A 281 14.26 -17.45 -17.15
C ARG A 281 14.21 -18.25 -15.87
N THR A 282 13.58 -17.71 -14.83
CA THR A 282 13.49 -18.36 -13.52
C THR A 282 12.18 -18.00 -12.84
N ASP A 283 11.69 -18.88 -11.98
CA ASP A 283 10.59 -18.59 -11.06
C ASP A 283 11.19 -18.13 -9.73
N ILE A 284 10.88 -16.89 -9.35
CA ILE A 284 11.33 -16.27 -8.12
C ILE A 284 10.17 -16.32 -7.14
N ARG A 285 10.32 -17.10 -6.06
CA ARG A 285 9.38 -17.06 -4.94
C ARG A 285 9.78 -15.94 -3.99
N VAL A 286 8.95 -14.92 -3.94
CA VAL A 286 9.14 -13.72 -3.13
C VAL A 286 8.26 -13.78 -1.90
N LEU A 287 8.86 -13.48 -0.77
CA LEU A 287 8.19 -13.45 0.52
C LEU A 287 8.03 -11.99 0.92
N PRO A 288 6.87 -11.58 1.48
CA PRO A 288 6.72 -10.23 1.99
C PRO A 288 7.78 -9.96 3.04
N ASP A 289 8.33 -8.75 3.02
CA ASP A 289 8.94 -8.24 4.23
C ASP A 289 7.80 -7.90 5.18
N VAL A 290 7.64 -8.72 6.21
CA VAL A 290 6.58 -8.55 7.22
C VAL A 290 6.78 -7.28 8.05
N PHE A 291 7.89 -6.56 7.82
CA PHE A 291 8.49 -5.71 8.82
C PHE A 291 9.09 -4.39 8.32
N GLY A 292 8.75 -3.97 7.10
CA GLY A 292 9.26 -2.75 6.50
C GLY A 292 10.73 -2.85 6.11
N ILE A 293 11.05 -2.24 4.97
CA ILE A 293 12.41 -2.23 4.41
C ILE A 293 13.41 -1.77 5.47
N VAL A 294 14.26 -2.69 5.93
CA VAL A 294 15.52 -2.35 6.59
C VAL A 294 16.47 -1.95 5.47
N THR A 295 16.76 -0.65 5.34
CA THR A 295 17.81 -0.20 4.42
C THR A 295 19.15 -0.73 4.90
N ALA A 296 19.66 -1.75 4.19
CA ALA A 296 21.05 -2.19 4.05
C ALA A 296 21.95 -2.10 5.30
N GLY A 297 22.05 -3.23 6.02
CA GLY A 297 23.16 -3.55 6.92
C GLY A 297 23.50 -5.04 7.03
N ASP A 298 22.83 -5.91 6.26
CA ASP A 298 22.90 -7.38 6.41
C ASP A 298 23.81 -8.09 5.39
N HIS A 299 24.76 -7.37 4.77
CA HIS A 299 25.94 -8.03 4.21
C HIS A 299 26.98 -8.23 5.32
N ALA A 300 26.80 -9.33 6.03
CA ALA A 300 27.75 -9.85 7.01
C ALA A 300 28.99 -10.43 6.32
N ASP A 301 29.79 -9.58 5.68
CA ASP A 301 31.11 -9.96 5.15
C ASP A 301 32.14 -8.83 4.96
N ASP A 302 31.82 -7.56 5.26
CA ASP A 302 32.83 -6.49 5.27
C ASP A 302 33.14 -5.98 6.69
N GLU A 303 34.40 -6.17 7.11
CA GLU A 303 34.96 -5.61 8.35
C GLU A 303 34.98 -4.06 8.32
N PRO A 304 34.93 -3.39 9.49
CA PRO A 304 34.55 -1.99 9.61
C PRO A 304 35.73 -1.03 9.49
N ASP A 305 35.58 0.02 8.69
CA ASP A 305 36.32 1.28 8.91
C ASP A 305 35.44 2.25 9.69
N GLY A 306 35.93 2.62 10.87
CA GLY A 306 35.19 3.37 11.89
C GLY A 306 34.97 4.84 11.59
N GLY A 307 33.91 5.38 12.19
CA GLY A 307 33.62 6.82 12.24
C GLY A 307 32.31 7.11 12.96
N ASP A 308 32.40 7.27 14.27
CA ASP A 308 31.35 7.79 15.16
C ASP A 308 30.96 9.23 14.79
N THR A 309 29.66 9.52 14.70
CA THR A 309 29.02 10.61 15.46
C THR A 309 27.51 10.36 15.53
N GLY A 310 27.01 10.14 16.75
CA GLY A 310 25.60 9.93 17.02
C GLY A 310 24.66 11.10 16.72
N ASP A 311 23.41 10.73 16.51
CA ASP A 311 22.23 11.43 16.98
C ASP A 311 21.25 10.39 17.50
N GLY A 312 20.75 10.59 18.71
CA GLY A 312 19.87 9.68 19.44
C GLY A 312 18.42 9.82 18.98
N GLY A 313 18.17 9.63 17.69
CA GLY A 313 16.83 9.32 17.19
C GLY A 313 16.56 7.86 17.52
N THR A 314 15.48 7.58 18.24
CA THR A 314 14.93 6.22 18.32
C THR A 314 14.61 5.81 16.90
N ASP A 315 15.51 5.07 16.25
CA ASP A 315 15.27 4.46 14.95
C ASP A 315 13.96 3.69 15.08
N ASP A 316 12.93 4.25 14.46
CA ASP A 316 11.66 3.62 14.23
C ASP A 316 11.96 2.46 13.27
N VAL A 317 12.45 1.36 13.85
CA VAL A 317 12.44 0.05 13.23
C VAL A 317 10.99 -0.18 12.90
N ARG A 318 10.62 0.16 11.66
CA ARG A 318 9.26 0.17 11.13
C ARG A 318 8.59 -1.08 11.65
N TYR A 319 7.72 -0.92 12.65
CA TYR A 319 6.95 -2.04 13.14
C TYR A 319 6.15 -2.53 11.96
N GLY A 320 6.20 -3.84 11.72
CA GLY A 320 5.50 -4.47 10.62
C GLY A 320 4.12 -3.88 10.51
N VAL A 321 3.92 -3.20 9.37
CA VAL A 321 2.65 -3.01 8.71
C VAL A 321 1.47 -2.96 9.67
N ILE A 322 1.41 -1.91 10.49
CA ILE A 322 0.18 -1.56 11.19
C ILE A 322 -0.66 -0.79 10.17
N PRO A 323 -1.84 -1.30 9.77
CA PRO A 323 -2.82 -0.50 9.08
C PRO A 323 -3.10 0.71 9.94
N LYS A 324 -2.90 1.87 9.35
CA LYS A 324 -3.47 3.07 9.93
C LYS A 324 -4.96 2.96 9.65
N THR A 325 -5.76 2.78 10.68
CA THR A 325 -7.22 2.91 10.55
C THR A 325 -7.50 4.36 10.18
N GLY A 326 -7.96 4.58 8.94
CA GLY A 326 -8.54 5.85 8.54
C GLY A 326 -9.69 6.23 9.46
N GLY A 327 -9.89 7.53 9.67
CA GLY A 327 -11.12 8.03 10.26
C GLY A 327 -12.00 8.67 9.18
N LEU A 328 -13.27 8.86 9.52
CA LEU A 328 -14.22 9.56 8.68
C LEU A 328 -13.86 11.05 8.63
N VAL A 329 -13.73 11.58 7.43
CA VAL A 329 -13.30 12.95 7.16
C VAL A 329 -14.51 13.85 6.95
N PHE A 330 -14.49 15.02 7.57
CA PHE A 330 -15.54 16.02 7.42
C PHE A 330 -15.02 17.44 7.72
N THR A 331 -15.77 18.45 7.30
CA THR A 331 -15.54 19.85 7.70
C THR A 331 -16.56 20.27 8.75
N ASP A 332 -16.11 20.96 9.80
CA ASP A 332 -16.98 21.41 10.91
C ASP A 332 -17.99 22.46 10.44
N GLY A 333 -19.30 22.20 10.57
CA GLY A 333 -20.33 23.12 10.08
C GLY A 333 -20.40 24.47 10.83
N THR A 334 -19.74 24.60 11.99
CA THR A 334 -19.63 25.87 12.73
C THR A 334 -18.34 26.64 12.44
N ALA A 335 -17.38 25.97 11.83
CA ALA A 335 -16.09 26.51 11.43
C ALA A 335 -15.60 25.76 10.19
N SER A 336 -16.19 26.03 9.02
CA SER A 336 -15.97 25.25 7.79
C SER A 336 -14.52 25.15 7.32
N THR A 337 -13.64 26.03 7.82
CA THR A 337 -12.18 25.94 7.65
C THR A 337 -11.50 24.86 8.53
N ASN A 338 -12.27 24.09 9.30
CA ASN A 338 -11.78 23.09 10.24
C ASN A 338 -12.04 21.68 9.69
N LEU A 339 -11.10 21.20 8.86
CA LEU A 339 -11.04 19.80 8.42
C LEU A 339 -10.75 18.89 9.61
N SER A 340 -11.60 17.90 9.79
CA SER A 340 -11.62 17.03 10.96
C SER A 340 -11.72 15.57 10.56
N VAL A 341 -11.22 14.71 11.42
CA VAL A 341 -11.30 13.26 11.30
C VAL A 341 -11.97 12.72 12.55
N VAL A 342 -12.97 11.87 12.40
CA VAL A 342 -13.60 11.16 13.52
C VAL A 342 -13.37 9.66 13.41
N SER A 343 -12.92 9.05 14.49
CA SER A 343 -12.82 7.59 14.59
C SER A 343 -14.17 6.97 14.94
N ALA A 344 -14.29 5.64 14.79
CA ALA A 344 -15.45 4.89 15.29
C ALA A 344 -15.71 5.09 16.80
N THR A 345 -14.75 5.62 17.59
CA THR A 345 -14.97 5.91 19.04
C THR A 345 -15.68 7.24 19.25
N GLY A 346 -16.07 7.91 18.17
CA GLY A 346 -16.56 9.28 18.22
C GLY A 346 -15.48 10.28 18.62
N ARG A 347 -14.19 9.91 18.59
CA ARG A 347 -13.11 10.83 18.93
C ARG A 347 -12.80 11.67 17.71
N VAL A 348 -13.08 12.97 17.81
CA VAL A 348 -12.79 13.95 16.77
C VAL A 348 -11.36 14.48 16.95
N ALA A 349 -10.53 14.29 15.93
CA ALA A 349 -9.24 14.94 15.75
C ALA A 349 -9.40 16.09 14.76
N ARG A 350 -8.85 17.26 15.12
CA ARG A 350 -8.87 18.45 14.25
C ARG A 350 -7.52 18.60 13.60
N LEU A 351 -7.51 18.71 12.28
CA LEU A 351 -6.29 18.99 11.53
C LEU A 351 -5.96 20.49 11.63
N PRO A 352 -4.72 20.89 11.27
CA PRO A 352 -4.40 22.30 11.11
C PRO A 352 -5.43 23.02 10.21
N PRO A 353 -5.79 24.28 10.50
CA PRO A 353 -6.84 24.99 9.76
C PRO A 353 -6.60 24.95 8.24
N THR A 354 -7.64 24.61 7.49
CA THR A 354 -7.62 24.49 6.02
C THR A 354 -8.67 25.40 5.39
N THR A 355 -8.74 25.39 4.07
CA THR A 355 -9.83 26.02 3.28
C THR A 355 -10.50 24.96 2.41
N ALA A 356 -10.70 23.76 2.98
CA ALA A 356 -11.21 22.60 2.25
C ALA A 356 -12.61 22.86 1.69
N MET A 357 -12.78 22.63 0.38
CA MET A 357 -14.06 22.71 -0.33
C MET A 357 -14.52 21.35 -0.88
N VAL A 358 -13.55 20.51 -1.24
CA VAL A 358 -13.73 19.10 -1.64
C VAL A 358 -12.75 18.30 -0.79
N ILE A 359 -13.21 17.20 -0.24
CA ILE A 359 -12.41 16.32 0.62
C ILE A 359 -12.34 14.92 0.01
N GLY A 360 -11.31 14.18 0.40
CA GLY A 360 -11.21 12.75 0.14
C GLY A 360 -10.89 11.98 1.41
N PRO A 361 -10.88 10.64 1.32
CA PRO A 361 -10.79 9.79 2.48
C PRO A 361 -9.37 9.77 3.05
N GLN A 362 -9.27 9.52 4.36
CA GLN A 362 -8.01 9.34 5.05
C GLN A 362 -7.53 7.89 4.90
N GLU A 363 -6.98 7.53 3.74
CA GLU A 363 -6.66 6.13 3.41
C GLU A 363 -5.17 5.88 3.12
N TYR A 364 -4.42 6.94 2.78
CA TYR A 364 -3.07 6.79 2.26
C TYR A 364 -2.07 7.76 2.88
N ASP A 365 -0.85 7.28 3.15
CA ASP A 365 0.30 8.09 3.54
C ASP A 365 1.13 8.44 2.30
N PHE A 366 0.76 9.53 1.65
CA PHE A 366 1.41 10.01 0.43
C PHE A 366 2.70 10.77 0.74
N THR A 367 2.81 11.36 1.93
CA THR A 367 3.99 12.10 2.39
C THR A 367 5.12 11.19 2.89
N GLY A 368 4.79 9.96 3.28
CA GLY A 368 5.71 8.99 3.87
C GLY A 368 6.12 9.34 5.29
N ASP A 369 5.33 10.15 6.00
CA ASP A 369 5.66 10.69 7.32
C ASP A 369 5.16 9.84 8.50
N GLY A 370 4.47 8.73 8.22
CA GLY A 370 3.93 7.86 9.26
C GLY A 370 2.52 8.24 9.72
N TYR A 371 1.86 9.22 9.10
CA TYR A 371 0.44 9.54 9.28
C TYR A 371 -0.36 9.33 7.98
N LEU A 372 -1.66 9.10 8.06
CA LEU A 372 -2.48 9.07 6.84
C LEU A 372 -2.84 10.50 6.45
N ASP A 373 -2.76 10.75 5.16
CA ASP A 373 -3.07 12.04 4.57
C ASP A 373 -4.53 12.10 4.14
N VAL A 374 -5.13 13.26 4.40
CA VAL A 374 -6.44 13.65 3.90
C VAL A 374 -6.23 14.55 2.69
N PRO A 375 -6.56 14.11 1.46
CA PRO A 375 -6.54 14.99 0.32
C PRO A 375 -7.71 15.98 0.40
N TYR A 376 -7.48 17.25 0.07
CA TYR A 376 -8.53 18.25 -0.05
C TYR A 376 -8.23 19.28 -1.13
N THR A 377 -9.24 19.95 -1.68
CA THR A 377 -9.08 21.13 -2.54
C THR A 377 -9.39 22.42 -1.81
N ASP A 378 -8.70 23.50 -2.16
CA ASP A 378 -9.14 24.85 -1.80
C ASP A 378 -10.08 25.44 -2.87
N GLY A 379 -10.67 26.61 -2.58
CA GLY A 379 -11.52 27.36 -3.52
C GLY A 379 -10.80 27.95 -4.73
N SER A 380 -9.57 27.50 -5.03
CA SER A 380 -8.87 27.76 -6.29
C SER A 380 -8.69 26.50 -7.14
N GLY A 381 -9.17 25.35 -6.67
CA GLY A 381 -8.94 24.06 -7.30
C GLY A 381 -7.52 23.52 -7.12
N THR A 382 -6.80 24.00 -6.10
CA THR A 382 -5.48 23.45 -5.74
C THR A 382 -5.67 22.28 -4.77
N ILE A 383 -5.03 21.14 -5.04
CA ILE A 383 -5.05 19.98 -4.16
C ILE A 383 -3.94 20.07 -3.10
N TYR A 384 -4.28 19.69 -1.87
CA TYR A 384 -3.38 19.54 -0.74
C TYR A 384 -3.55 18.17 -0.09
N LEU A 385 -2.53 17.74 0.63
CA LEU A 385 -2.56 16.64 1.58
C LEU A 385 -2.48 17.24 2.98
N ALA A 386 -3.39 16.90 3.89
CA ALA A 386 -3.33 17.32 5.29
C ALA A 386 -3.27 16.13 6.24
N ASN A 387 -2.45 16.27 7.28
CA ASN A 387 -2.43 15.35 8.41
C ASN A 387 -2.06 16.13 9.69
N GLU A 388 -1.72 15.44 10.78
CA GLU A 388 -1.35 16.08 12.05
C GLU A 388 -0.04 16.90 11.96
N SER A 389 0.86 16.58 11.02
CA SER A 389 2.15 17.24 10.81
C SER A 389 2.03 18.56 10.02
N GLY A 390 0.96 18.73 9.24
CA GLY A 390 0.73 19.94 8.46
C GLY A 390 -0.03 19.69 7.16
N SER A 391 0.16 20.57 6.19
CA SER A 391 -0.40 20.41 4.86
C SER A 391 0.67 20.56 3.77
N MET A 392 0.64 19.67 2.77
CA MET A 392 1.51 19.70 1.60
C MET A 392 0.70 20.04 0.36
N ARG A 393 1.13 21.06 -0.39
CA ARG A 393 0.51 21.45 -1.65
C ARG A 393 0.97 20.54 -2.79
N LEU A 394 0.03 20.07 -3.60
CA LEU A 394 0.31 19.33 -4.84
C LEU A 394 0.33 20.26 -6.07
N PRO A 395 1.14 19.95 -7.09
CA PRO A 395 1.24 20.73 -8.32
C PRO A 395 0.06 20.47 -9.28
N VAL A 396 -1.15 20.75 -8.82
CA VAL A 396 -2.39 20.63 -9.60
C VAL A 396 -2.87 22.03 -10.00
N SER A 397 -3.37 22.14 -11.23
CA SER A 397 -4.05 23.34 -11.71
C SER A 397 -5.43 22.93 -12.24
N ASN A 398 -6.50 23.37 -11.57
CA ASN A 398 -7.89 23.22 -11.96
C ASN A 398 -8.55 21.87 -11.57
N ALA A 399 -8.36 21.41 -10.34
CA ALA A 399 -9.34 20.46 -9.77
C ALA A 399 -10.67 21.18 -9.55
N GLU A 400 -11.79 20.46 -9.64
CA GLU A 400 -13.08 20.97 -9.18
C GLU A 400 -12.98 21.32 -7.70
N ASP A 401 -13.57 22.46 -7.35
CA ASP A 401 -13.58 23.03 -6.01
C ASP A 401 -15.00 23.05 -5.42
N SER A 402 -15.93 22.32 -6.04
CA SER A 402 -17.30 22.16 -5.53
C SER A 402 -17.79 20.73 -5.72
N SER A 403 -18.43 20.22 -4.66
CA SER A 403 -19.28 19.02 -4.60
C SER A 403 -18.81 17.83 -5.47
N SER A 404 -17.64 17.28 -5.17
CA SER A 404 -17.13 15.98 -5.64
C SER A 404 -16.38 15.30 -4.49
N LEU A 405 -16.00 14.03 -4.63
CA LEU A 405 -14.91 13.44 -3.85
C LEU A 405 -13.56 13.68 -4.53
N LEU A 406 -12.50 13.73 -3.71
CA LEU A 406 -11.16 13.33 -4.14
C LEU A 406 -10.99 11.84 -3.85
N ALA A 407 -11.12 10.99 -4.86
CA ALA A 407 -10.96 9.56 -4.64
C ALA A 407 -9.49 9.19 -4.45
N VAL A 408 -9.23 8.25 -3.55
CA VAL A 408 -7.91 7.66 -3.32
C VAL A 408 -7.95 6.20 -3.76
N GLY A 409 -6.92 5.73 -4.43
CA GLY A 409 -6.85 4.33 -4.85
C GLY A 409 -5.89 4.08 -6.00
N SER A 410 -5.98 2.91 -6.60
CA SER A 410 -5.20 2.49 -7.77
C SER A 410 -6.15 2.10 -8.90
N TRP A 411 -5.83 2.47 -10.14
CA TRP A 411 -6.63 2.06 -11.30
C TRP A 411 -5.76 1.88 -12.52
N ASN A 412 -6.04 0.83 -13.31
CA ASN A 412 -5.34 0.51 -14.56
C ASN A 412 -3.81 0.45 -14.38
N GLY A 413 -3.35 -0.35 -13.40
CA GLY A 413 -1.94 -0.53 -13.07
C GLY A 413 -1.23 0.72 -12.53
N SER A 414 -1.96 1.75 -12.12
CA SER A 414 -1.33 2.91 -11.48
C SER A 414 -0.86 2.56 -10.07
N ALA A 415 0.24 3.19 -9.64
CA ALA A 415 0.50 3.33 -8.22
C ALA A 415 -0.67 4.08 -7.54
N PRO A 416 -0.85 3.91 -6.22
CA PRO A 416 -1.88 4.63 -5.48
C PRO A 416 -1.80 6.14 -5.73
N SER A 417 -2.96 6.73 -5.98
CA SER A 417 -3.07 8.08 -6.53
C SER A 417 -4.32 8.76 -5.99
N ILE A 418 -4.38 10.07 -6.19
CA ILE A 418 -5.59 10.87 -6.02
C ILE A 418 -6.22 11.08 -7.38
N PHE A 419 -7.51 10.78 -7.49
CA PHE A 419 -8.32 11.04 -8.67
C PHE A 419 -9.30 12.16 -8.39
N TYR A 420 -9.45 13.04 -9.38
CA TYR A 420 -10.26 14.24 -9.24
C TYR A 420 -10.90 14.64 -10.56
N ALA A 421 -12.08 15.24 -10.48
CA ALA A 421 -12.70 15.92 -11.61
C ALA A 421 -12.04 17.28 -11.82
N GLY A 422 -11.92 17.74 -13.06
CA GLY A 422 -11.46 19.09 -13.37
C GLY A 422 -11.67 19.45 -14.84
N GLY A 423 -12.48 20.48 -15.10
CA GLY A 423 -12.74 20.92 -16.48
C GLY A 423 -13.40 19.83 -17.33
N SER A 424 -14.41 19.17 -16.76
CA SER A 424 -15.18 18.07 -17.39
C SER A 424 -14.38 16.79 -17.67
N LYS A 425 -13.21 16.61 -17.04
CA LYS A 425 -12.35 15.44 -17.22
C LYS A 425 -11.98 14.79 -15.90
N VAL A 426 -11.65 13.50 -15.95
CA VAL A 426 -10.98 12.79 -14.86
C VAL A 426 -9.49 13.00 -14.98
N HIS A 427 -8.86 13.38 -13.88
CA HIS A 427 -7.42 13.46 -13.73
C HIS A 427 -6.94 12.58 -12.59
N ARG A 428 -5.67 12.20 -12.66
CA ARG A 428 -4.95 11.44 -11.65
C ARG A 428 -3.67 12.17 -11.29
N ILE A 429 -3.36 12.26 -10.01
CA ILE A 429 -2.03 12.66 -9.54
C ILE A 429 -1.50 11.63 -8.55
N ASN A 430 -0.28 11.14 -8.78
CA ASN A 430 0.48 10.42 -7.77
C ASN A 430 1.43 11.43 -7.09
N PRO A 431 1.23 11.76 -5.80
CA PRO A 431 2.06 12.73 -5.09
C PRO A 431 3.57 12.42 -5.12
N GLY A 432 3.96 11.14 -5.15
CA GLY A 432 5.36 10.72 -5.26
C GLY A 432 6.03 11.10 -6.58
N THR A 433 5.26 11.19 -7.68
CA THR A 433 5.76 11.68 -8.97
C THR A 433 5.61 13.19 -9.14
N GLY A 434 4.60 13.78 -8.48
CA GLY A 434 4.24 15.19 -8.62
C GLY A 434 3.71 15.57 -10.01
N VAL A 435 3.30 14.61 -10.83
CA VAL A 435 2.77 14.87 -12.19
C VAL A 435 1.30 14.48 -12.24
N ALA A 436 0.46 15.45 -12.63
CA ALA A 436 -0.95 15.20 -12.92
C ALA A 436 -1.14 14.72 -14.37
N HIS A 437 -1.99 13.71 -14.54
CA HIS A 437 -2.34 13.12 -15.82
C HIS A 437 -3.85 13.23 -16.04
N THR A 438 -4.26 13.69 -17.22
CA THR A 438 -5.65 13.54 -17.67
C THR A 438 -5.85 12.10 -18.14
N LEU A 439 -6.87 11.42 -17.59
CA LEU A 439 -7.21 10.05 -17.98
C LEU A 439 -8.19 10.06 -19.15
N PHE A 440 -9.39 10.61 -18.93
CA PHE A 440 -10.45 10.68 -19.93
C PHE A 440 -11.43 11.83 -19.64
N GLY A 441 -12.35 12.06 -20.58
CA GLY A 441 -13.36 13.12 -20.55
C GLY A 441 -13.22 14.07 -21.73
N ASP A 442 -14.35 14.49 -22.30
CA ASP A 442 -14.44 15.37 -23.47
C ASP A 442 -15.54 16.42 -23.27
N GLU A 443 -15.39 17.58 -23.92
CA GLU A 443 -16.41 18.64 -23.94
C GLU A 443 -17.64 18.23 -24.78
N ASP A 444 -17.49 17.25 -25.67
CA ASP A 444 -18.51 16.82 -26.63
C ASP A 444 -19.36 15.61 -26.17
N THR A 445 -19.05 14.98 -25.02
CA THR A 445 -19.76 13.80 -24.49
C THR A 445 -20.00 13.92 -22.98
N ASP A 446 -21.13 14.51 -22.58
CA ASP A 446 -21.68 14.67 -21.22
C ASP A 446 -20.75 15.20 -20.10
N GLY A 447 -19.43 15.25 -20.24
CA GLY A 447 -18.47 15.70 -19.23
C GLY A 447 -18.40 14.82 -17.98
N VAL A 448 -17.51 15.19 -17.06
CA VAL A 448 -17.38 14.60 -15.72
C VAL A 448 -17.72 15.67 -14.70
N SER A 449 -18.63 15.37 -13.78
CA SER A 449 -19.15 16.30 -12.79
C SER A 449 -18.67 15.99 -11.36
N ALA A 450 -18.43 14.71 -11.04
CA ALA A 450 -17.81 14.29 -9.79
C ALA A 450 -17.17 12.91 -9.92
N ILE A 451 -16.29 12.58 -8.99
CA ILE A 451 -15.66 11.26 -8.87
C ILE A 451 -16.34 10.48 -7.75
N ALA A 452 -16.59 9.19 -7.98
CA ALA A 452 -17.01 8.26 -6.93
C ALA A 452 -15.80 7.50 -6.39
N GLY A 453 -15.04 6.86 -7.29
CA GLY A 453 -13.85 6.08 -6.90
C GLY A 453 -13.59 4.93 -7.86
N VAL A 454 -12.97 3.89 -7.33
CA VAL A 454 -12.59 2.69 -8.09
C VAL A 454 -13.15 1.48 -7.36
N GLY A 455 -13.71 0.52 -8.10
CA GLY A 455 -14.16 -0.76 -7.55
C GLY A 455 -14.90 -1.60 -8.59
N ASP A 456 -14.91 -2.91 -8.38
CA ASP A 456 -15.54 -3.92 -9.25
C ASP A 456 -17.07 -3.89 -9.08
N ILE A 457 -17.76 -3.07 -9.86
CA ILE A 457 -19.21 -2.84 -9.74
C ILE A 457 -20.05 -3.77 -10.64
N ASP A 458 -19.42 -4.62 -11.44
CA ASP A 458 -20.10 -5.58 -12.31
C ASP A 458 -19.80 -7.06 -11.99
N ALA A 459 -18.90 -7.31 -11.04
CA ALA A 459 -18.42 -8.60 -10.55
C ALA A 459 -17.65 -9.41 -11.59
N ASP A 460 -16.91 -8.76 -12.49
CA ASP A 460 -16.04 -9.44 -13.45
C ASP A 460 -14.63 -9.76 -12.90
N GLY A 461 -14.29 -9.20 -11.72
CA GLY A 461 -13.04 -9.41 -11.00
C GLY A 461 -11.96 -8.36 -11.31
N GLU A 462 -12.23 -7.40 -12.19
CA GLU A 462 -11.41 -6.20 -12.39
C GLU A 462 -12.14 -4.97 -11.82
N PRO A 463 -11.42 -3.93 -11.35
CA PRO A 463 -12.08 -2.75 -10.81
C PRO A 463 -12.32 -1.65 -11.86
N GLU A 464 -13.55 -1.13 -11.89
CA GLU A 464 -13.96 -0.05 -12.79
C GLU A 464 -13.68 1.32 -12.17
N PHE A 465 -13.44 2.30 -13.03
CA PHE A 465 -13.42 3.69 -12.60
C PHE A 465 -14.83 4.28 -12.63
N VAL A 466 -15.37 4.64 -11.46
CA VAL A 466 -16.74 5.13 -11.29
C VAL A 466 -16.78 6.64 -11.09
N TYR A 467 -17.66 7.31 -11.83
CA TYR A 467 -17.79 8.77 -11.82
C TYR A 467 -19.22 9.21 -12.13
N LEU A 468 -19.55 10.45 -11.78
CA LEU A 468 -20.76 11.12 -12.25
C LEU A 468 -20.45 11.87 -13.55
N ASP A 469 -21.24 11.63 -14.60
CA ASP A 469 -21.19 12.46 -15.80
C ASP A 469 -21.91 13.79 -15.61
N GLY A 470 -21.81 14.72 -16.56
CA GLY A 470 -22.47 16.03 -16.47
C GLY A 470 -23.99 15.99 -16.67
N SER A 471 -24.58 14.82 -16.93
CA SER A 471 -26.02 14.59 -16.81
C SER A 471 -26.41 14.10 -15.41
N SER A 472 -25.48 14.06 -14.45
CA SER A 472 -25.65 13.52 -13.10
C SER A 472 -26.03 12.03 -13.10
N THR A 473 -25.44 11.27 -14.02
CA THR A 473 -25.58 9.81 -14.12
C THR A 473 -24.31 9.14 -13.62
N ILE A 474 -24.45 8.13 -12.77
CA ILE A 474 -23.34 7.24 -12.40
C ILE A 474 -22.95 6.44 -13.65
N SER A 475 -21.75 6.72 -14.11
CA SER A 475 -21.06 6.08 -15.22
C SER A 475 -19.81 5.37 -14.72
N TYR A 476 -19.35 4.39 -15.48
CA TYR A 476 -18.11 3.68 -15.16
C TYR A 476 -17.29 3.39 -16.42
N ARG A 477 -15.98 3.22 -16.23
CA ARG A 477 -15.05 2.80 -17.28
C ARG A 477 -14.33 1.51 -16.93
N GLU A 478 -14.37 0.61 -17.91
CA GLU A 478 -13.67 -0.68 -17.91
C GLU A 478 -12.19 -0.58 -18.21
N THR A 479 -11.41 -1.52 -17.65
CA THR A 479 -10.00 -1.74 -18.00
C THR A 479 -9.85 -3.04 -18.80
N ASN A 480 -9.99 -3.00 -20.14
CA ASN A 480 -9.79 -4.21 -20.95
C ASN A 480 -8.28 -4.42 -21.25
N PRO A 481 -7.72 -5.66 -21.16
CA PRO A 481 -6.31 -5.97 -21.46
C PRO A 481 -5.81 -5.62 -22.88
N SER A 482 -6.69 -5.12 -23.74
CA SER A 482 -6.38 -4.68 -25.11
C SER A 482 -6.40 -3.16 -25.31
N ASP A 483 -6.23 -2.36 -24.25
CA ASP A 483 -6.23 -0.88 -24.27
C ASP A 483 -7.55 -0.25 -24.77
N GLN A 484 -8.70 -0.93 -24.62
CA GLN A 484 -10.01 -0.41 -25.06
C GLN A 484 -10.90 -0.13 -23.84
N GLU A 485 -10.96 1.13 -23.42
CA GLU A 485 -11.90 1.59 -22.40
C GLU A 485 -13.35 1.51 -22.94
N THR A 486 -14.25 0.88 -22.18
CA THR A 486 -15.69 0.84 -22.49
C THR A 486 -16.46 1.62 -21.44
N LYS A 487 -17.44 2.44 -21.86
CA LYS A 487 -18.31 3.23 -20.96
C LYS A 487 -19.59 2.45 -20.65
N GLY A 488 -19.93 2.31 -19.37
CA GLY A 488 -21.23 1.86 -18.88
C GLY A 488 -21.97 2.95 -18.09
N GLU A 489 -23.29 2.80 -17.93
CA GLU A 489 -24.17 3.72 -17.19
C GLU A 489 -25.16 2.92 -16.35
N VAL A 490 -25.43 3.40 -15.13
CA VAL A 490 -26.26 2.64 -14.18
C VAL A 490 -27.49 3.42 -13.72
N GLN A 491 -27.34 4.69 -13.29
CA GLN A 491 -28.45 5.42 -12.65
C GLN A 491 -28.24 6.94 -12.61
N GLY A 492 -29.32 7.72 -12.68
CA GLY A 492 -29.31 9.17 -12.42
C GLY A 492 -29.55 9.52 -10.95
N VAL A 493 -28.72 10.39 -10.36
CA VAL A 493 -28.72 10.65 -8.89
C VAL A 493 -29.24 12.04 -8.49
N GLY A 494 -29.32 13.00 -9.41
CA GLY A 494 -29.97 14.30 -9.17
C GLY A 494 -29.21 15.25 -8.23
N GLY A 495 -27.87 15.17 -8.24
CA GLY A 495 -26.92 15.97 -7.47
C GLY A 495 -25.51 15.36 -7.53
N TYR A 496 -24.68 15.68 -6.53
CA TYR A 496 -23.31 15.17 -6.40
C TYR A 496 -23.10 14.21 -5.22
N GLY A 497 -24.19 13.80 -4.57
CA GLY A 497 -24.12 12.87 -3.45
C GLY A 497 -23.84 11.46 -3.92
N VAL A 498 -22.57 11.17 -4.20
CA VAL A 498 -22.07 9.85 -4.56
C VAL A 498 -20.91 9.50 -3.60
N GLY A 499 -20.86 8.25 -3.17
CA GLY A 499 -19.76 7.69 -2.40
C GLY A 499 -18.92 6.72 -3.23
N ALA A 500 -17.80 6.27 -2.67
CA ALA A 500 -16.95 5.28 -3.31
C ALA A 500 -17.67 3.92 -3.48
N PRO A 501 -17.35 3.15 -4.54
CA PRO A 501 -17.79 1.76 -4.65
C PRO A 501 -17.37 0.93 -3.43
N VAL A 502 -18.25 0.06 -2.96
CA VAL A 502 -18.04 -0.75 -1.75
C VAL A 502 -18.73 -2.11 -1.87
N ASP A 503 -18.05 -3.18 -1.46
CA ASP A 503 -18.66 -4.50 -1.24
C ASP A 503 -19.01 -4.65 0.26
N PHE A 504 -20.29 -4.54 0.60
CA PHE A 504 -20.78 -4.69 1.98
C PHE A 504 -20.76 -6.14 2.48
N ALA A 505 -20.77 -7.13 1.57
CA ALA A 505 -20.82 -8.54 1.93
C ALA A 505 -19.42 -9.18 1.99
N ASN A 506 -18.42 -8.50 1.41
CA ASN A 506 -17.03 -8.96 1.33
C ASN A 506 -16.94 -10.39 0.78
N ASP A 507 -17.80 -10.71 -0.18
CA ASP A 507 -18.02 -12.05 -0.72
C ASP A 507 -17.71 -12.14 -2.21
N SER A 508 -16.99 -11.13 -2.74
CA SER A 508 -16.66 -10.99 -4.17
C SER A 508 -17.91 -10.82 -5.04
N THR A 509 -18.97 -10.22 -4.49
CA THR A 509 -20.11 -9.74 -5.27
C THR A 509 -19.85 -8.33 -5.79
N ALA A 510 -20.61 -7.92 -6.80
CA ALA A 510 -20.46 -6.61 -7.44
C ALA A 510 -20.60 -5.50 -6.40
N ALA A 511 -19.53 -4.72 -6.24
CA ALA A 511 -19.48 -3.53 -5.40
C ALA A 511 -20.65 -2.60 -5.76
N VAL A 512 -21.25 -2.00 -4.74
CA VAL A 512 -22.32 -1.04 -4.91
C VAL A 512 -21.80 0.37 -4.69
N VAL A 513 -22.38 1.31 -5.43
CA VAL A 513 -22.10 2.73 -5.32
C VAL A 513 -23.21 3.36 -4.48
N PRO A 514 -22.93 3.79 -3.25
CA PRO A 514 -23.92 4.46 -2.42
C PRO A 514 -24.08 5.90 -2.93
N TYR A 515 -25.32 6.40 -2.94
CA TYR A 515 -25.66 7.72 -3.44
C TYR A 515 -26.90 8.32 -2.76
N VAL A 516 -27.06 9.64 -2.86
CA VAL A 516 -28.29 10.34 -2.47
C VAL A 516 -29.15 10.56 -3.71
N ASP A 517 -30.38 10.04 -3.68
CA ASP A 517 -31.29 10.16 -4.82
C ASP A 517 -31.87 11.58 -5.00
N SER A 518 -32.57 11.79 -6.11
CA SER A 518 -33.17 13.10 -6.42
C SER A 518 -34.19 13.59 -5.37
N SER A 519 -34.74 12.69 -4.57
CA SER A 519 -35.67 12.96 -3.46
C SER A 519 -34.97 13.14 -2.12
N GLY A 520 -33.64 13.04 -2.07
CA GLY A 520 -32.85 13.20 -0.85
C GLY A 520 -32.69 11.91 -0.04
N TYR A 521 -32.98 10.72 -0.59
CA TYR A 521 -32.85 9.48 0.16
C TYR A 521 -31.58 8.70 -0.19
N VAL A 522 -30.91 8.17 0.84
CA VAL A 522 -29.76 7.28 0.69
C VAL A 522 -30.20 5.99 -0.01
N SER A 523 -29.49 5.66 -1.07
CA SER A 523 -29.71 4.51 -1.94
C SER A 523 -28.35 3.94 -2.36
N TYR A 524 -28.33 2.76 -2.97
CA TYR A 524 -27.14 2.28 -3.68
C TYR A 524 -27.51 1.64 -5.01
N VAL A 525 -26.51 1.45 -5.87
CA VAL A 525 -26.67 0.89 -7.21
C VAL A 525 -25.42 0.12 -7.63
N ASN A 526 -25.53 -0.85 -8.53
CA ASN A 526 -24.37 -1.42 -9.25
C ASN A 526 -24.80 -1.85 -10.66
N ALA A 527 -23.89 -2.38 -11.48
CA ALA A 527 -24.21 -2.74 -12.87
C ALA A 527 -25.33 -3.81 -12.97
N ASN A 528 -25.54 -4.58 -11.90
CA ASN A 528 -26.51 -5.67 -11.83
C ASN A 528 -27.81 -5.29 -11.08
N ILE A 529 -27.81 -4.18 -10.34
CA ILE A 529 -28.89 -3.69 -9.47
C ILE A 529 -29.26 -2.29 -9.93
N ASN A 530 -30.44 -2.14 -10.56
CA ASN A 530 -30.90 -0.85 -11.08
C ASN A 530 -30.95 0.28 -10.04
N SER A 531 -31.27 -0.02 -8.77
CA SER A 531 -31.21 0.86 -7.60
C SER A 531 -31.91 0.19 -6.41
N ARG A 532 -31.35 0.30 -5.21
CA ARG A 532 -32.03 -0.03 -3.95
C ARG A 532 -32.07 1.19 -3.04
N LYS A 533 -33.28 1.63 -2.73
CA LYS A 533 -33.52 2.68 -1.72
C LYS A 533 -33.43 2.08 -0.32
N LEU A 534 -32.64 2.71 0.54
CA LEU A 534 -32.40 2.23 1.92
C LEU A 534 -33.27 2.94 2.94
N LEU A 535 -33.39 4.26 2.79
CA LEU A 535 -34.18 5.11 3.68
C LEU A 535 -35.37 5.73 2.94
N THR A 536 -36.47 6.00 3.67
CA THR A 536 -37.66 6.66 3.09
C THR A 536 -38.23 7.77 3.97
N ASP A 537 -37.65 7.99 5.14
CA ASP A 537 -38.14 8.87 6.20
C ASP A 537 -37.08 9.85 6.72
N VAL A 538 -35.80 9.63 6.40
CA VAL A 538 -34.68 10.54 6.70
C VAL A 538 -34.06 11.03 5.40
N GLU A 539 -34.05 12.34 5.21
CA GLU A 539 -33.45 13.01 4.04
C GLU A 539 -31.97 13.36 4.31
N ALA A 540 -31.12 13.02 3.34
CA ALA A 540 -29.72 13.37 3.28
C ALA A 540 -29.51 14.64 2.41
N ALA A 541 -28.50 15.43 2.76
CA ALA A 541 -27.99 16.48 1.90
C ALA A 541 -27.37 15.86 0.63
N LYS A 542 -27.48 16.54 -0.51
CA LYS A 542 -27.02 16.03 -1.81
C LYS A 542 -25.53 16.24 -2.05
N VAL A 543 -24.73 15.85 -1.06
CA VAL A 543 -23.28 15.94 -1.02
C VAL A 543 -22.66 14.57 -0.81
N PRO A 544 -21.35 14.41 -1.04
CA PRO A 544 -20.69 13.13 -0.86
C PRO A 544 -21.01 12.46 0.48
N LEU A 545 -21.13 11.15 0.39
CA LEU A 545 -21.30 10.22 1.50
C LEU A 545 -20.18 9.19 1.43
N THR A 546 -19.95 8.49 2.54
CA THR A 546 -18.89 7.49 2.62
C THR A 546 -19.38 6.25 3.36
N THR A 547 -18.56 5.23 3.39
CA THR A 547 -18.79 4.05 4.22
C THR A 547 -17.79 3.96 5.35
N TYR A 548 -18.28 3.59 6.52
CA TYR A 548 -17.45 3.45 7.70
C TYR A 548 -18.10 2.47 8.68
N ASP A 549 -17.30 1.62 9.32
CA ASP A 549 -17.77 0.80 10.44
C ASP A 549 -17.84 1.69 11.71
N VAL A 550 -19.00 2.30 11.90
CA VAL A 550 -19.30 3.26 12.96
C VAL A 550 -19.52 2.55 14.28
N ASP A 551 -20.35 1.50 14.28
CA ASP A 551 -20.78 0.85 15.52
C ASP A 551 -19.95 -0.39 15.91
N ARG A 552 -18.97 -0.74 15.06
CA ARG A 552 -18.00 -1.79 15.27
C ARG A 552 -18.66 -3.13 15.45
N ASP A 553 -19.55 -3.50 14.55
CA ASP A 553 -19.99 -4.88 14.43
C ASP A 553 -19.19 -5.64 13.36
N GLY A 554 -18.52 -4.93 12.44
CA GLY A 554 -17.71 -5.48 11.36
C GLY A 554 -18.40 -5.41 9.99
N GLU A 555 -19.65 -4.95 9.96
CA GLU A 555 -20.31 -4.51 8.74
C GLU A 555 -19.95 -3.04 8.46
N LEU A 556 -20.12 -2.60 7.21
CA LEU A 556 -19.93 -1.19 6.87
C LEU A 556 -21.28 -0.49 6.85
N GLU A 557 -21.33 0.69 7.46
CA GLU A 557 -22.49 1.58 7.38
C GLU A 557 -22.28 2.67 6.33
N ILE A 558 -23.37 3.18 5.78
CA ILE A 558 -23.31 4.35 4.90
C ILE A 558 -23.48 5.61 5.73
N VAL A 559 -22.42 6.40 5.87
CA VAL A 559 -22.43 7.67 6.61
C VAL A 559 -22.75 8.82 5.69
N PHE A 560 -23.70 9.66 6.09
CA PHE A 560 -24.22 10.79 5.32
C PHE A 560 -24.52 12.00 6.20
N VAL A 561 -24.67 13.17 5.58
CA VAL A 561 -25.13 14.40 6.25
C VAL A 561 -26.64 14.50 6.16
N ARG A 562 -27.33 14.59 7.29
CA ARG A 562 -28.80 14.77 7.32
C ARG A 562 -29.18 16.21 6.97
N SER A 563 -30.09 16.39 6.02
CA SER A 563 -30.45 17.71 5.45
C SER A 563 -31.21 18.63 6.41
N SER A 564 -31.86 18.09 7.44
CA SER A 564 -32.71 18.89 8.33
C SER A 564 -31.93 19.74 9.33
N ASP A 565 -30.69 19.33 9.65
CA ASP A 565 -29.90 19.90 10.74
C ASP A 565 -28.38 19.76 10.60
N ASN A 566 -27.91 19.30 9.43
CA ASN A 566 -26.51 19.22 9.05
C ASN A 566 -25.69 18.37 10.03
N GLN A 567 -26.29 17.29 10.55
CA GLN A 567 -25.62 16.35 11.44
C GLN A 567 -25.20 15.07 10.72
N LEU A 568 -24.14 14.43 11.21
CA LEU A 568 -23.75 13.10 10.74
C LEU A 568 -24.73 12.04 11.19
N TRP A 569 -25.16 11.25 10.22
CA TRP A 569 -26.05 10.11 10.37
C TRP A 569 -25.47 8.94 9.57
N TYR A 570 -25.88 7.74 9.90
CA TYR A 570 -25.47 6.57 9.14
C TYR A 570 -26.64 5.59 8.96
N VAL A 571 -26.59 4.83 7.88
CA VAL A 571 -27.48 3.69 7.63
C VAL A 571 -26.80 2.46 8.17
N ASP A 572 -27.34 1.95 9.27
CA ASP A 572 -26.90 0.72 9.91
C ASP A 572 -27.56 -0.51 9.27
N ASN A 573 -26.89 -1.68 9.30
CA ASN A 573 -27.38 -2.97 8.78
C ASN A 573 -27.82 -2.84 7.31
N VAL A 574 -26.97 -2.26 6.47
CA VAL A 574 -27.26 -1.81 5.10
C VAL A 574 -27.88 -2.92 4.23
N VAL A 575 -27.34 -4.14 4.33
CA VAL A 575 -27.72 -5.27 3.47
C VAL A 575 -29.07 -5.86 3.88
N ASP A 576 -29.29 -6.05 5.18
CA ASP A 576 -30.43 -6.81 5.70
C ASP A 576 -31.61 -5.91 6.09
N SER A 577 -31.40 -5.04 7.08
CA SER A 577 -32.45 -4.25 7.71
C SER A 577 -31.98 -2.81 7.93
N PRO A 578 -31.91 -2.00 6.87
CA PRO A 578 -31.33 -0.66 6.94
C PRO A 578 -32.09 0.21 7.94
N THR A 579 -31.38 0.77 8.92
CA THR A 579 -31.94 1.70 9.90
C THR A 579 -31.11 2.97 10.02
N PRO A 580 -31.74 4.16 10.07
CA PRO A 580 -30.99 5.40 10.24
C PRO A 580 -30.64 5.60 11.71
N LYS A 581 -29.36 5.84 11.99
CA LYS A 581 -28.83 6.18 13.31
C LYS A 581 -28.06 7.50 13.26
N GLN A 582 -28.03 8.22 14.37
CA GLN A 582 -27.22 9.42 14.51
C GLN A 582 -25.77 9.03 14.82
N PHE A 583 -24.80 9.65 14.17
CA PHE A 583 -23.39 9.52 14.54
C PHE A 583 -23.10 10.44 15.73
N GLU A 584 -22.74 9.84 16.86
CA GLU A 584 -22.40 10.55 18.10
C GLU A 584 -20.89 10.63 18.30
N ASN A 585 -20.43 11.75 18.84
CA ASN A 585 -19.05 11.88 19.30
C ASN A 585 -18.85 11.15 20.64
N ALA A 586 -17.62 11.17 21.16
CA ALA A 586 -17.28 10.51 22.43
C ALA A 586 -18.03 11.06 23.67
N THR A 587 -18.71 12.20 23.57
CA THR A 587 -19.56 12.76 24.65
C THR A 587 -21.04 12.42 24.49
N GLY A 588 -21.43 11.74 23.40
CA GLY A 588 -22.81 11.40 23.08
C GLY A 588 -23.57 12.53 22.35
N ASP A 589 -22.85 13.55 21.86
CA ASP A 589 -23.45 14.65 21.10
C ASP A 589 -23.34 14.39 19.59
N GLY A 590 -24.34 14.81 18.83
CA GLY A 590 -24.29 14.78 17.37
C GLY A 590 -23.18 15.64 16.79
N ILE A 591 -22.57 15.17 15.70
CA ILE A 591 -21.50 15.89 14.99
C ILE A 591 -22.12 16.77 13.91
N VAL A 592 -21.89 18.08 13.98
CA VAL A 592 -22.36 19.07 12.99
C VAL A 592 -21.31 19.22 11.89
N VAL A 593 -21.76 19.15 10.65
CA VAL A 593 -20.91 19.11 9.44
C VAL A 593 -21.34 20.19 8.46
N ASP A 594 -20.40 20.65 7.65
CA ASP A 594 -20.70 21.53 6.53
C ASP A 594 -21.46 20.75 5.44
N GLU A 595 -22.69 21.17 5.19
CA GLU A 595 -23.56 20.53 4.19
C GLU A 595 -23.12 20.80 2.75
N ASP A 596 -22.17 21.71 2.52
CA ASP A 596 -21.64 22.00 1.18
C ASP A 596 -20.49 21.04 0.80
N THR A 597 -19.78 20.48 1.80
CA THR A 597 -18.61 19.61 1.58
C THR A 597 -18.96 18.12 1.62
N GLY A 598 -19.86 17.71 2.53
CA GLY A 598 -20.18 16.30 2.74
C GLY A 598 -19.17 15.57 3.63
N VAL A 599 -19.04 14.26 3.42
CA VAL A 599 -18.13 13.37 4.15
C VAL A 599 -17.36 12.46 3.21
N ALA A 600 -16.15 12.05 3.63
CA ALA A 600 -15.29 11.13 2.91
C ALA A 600 -14.69 10.07 3.83
#